data_AF-A0A654ZPZ6-F1
#
_entry.id   AF-A0A654ZPZ6-F1
#
_cell.length_a   1.000
_cell.length_b   1.000
_cell.length_c   1.000
_cell.angle_alpha   90.00
_cell.angle_beta   90.00
_cell.angle_gamma   90.00
#
_symmetry.space_group_name_H-M   'P 1'
#
loop_
_entity.id
_entity.type
_entity.pdbx_description
1 polymer ?
#
loop_
_entity_poly.entity_id
_entity_poly.type
_entity_poly.pdbx_seq_one_letter_code
_entity_poly.pdbx_strand_id
1 'polypeptide(L)'
;MPLAGLVFNRTHPMLCALPIERAIDAAETLDAETTDSDATSLAAAVLRIHAERGQTAKREIRLLSRFTGANPTVPVVGVPSLPFDVSDLEALRALADQLTTVGNDAGRAAGR
;
A
#
# COMPACT_ATOMS: atom_id res chain seq x y z
N MET A 1 -2.23 26.16 -15.96
CA MET A 1 -1.73 24.99 -16.69
C MET A 1 -2.42 23.74 -16.16
N PRO A 2 -2.95 22.86 -17.01
CA PRO A 2 -3.57 21.61 -16.55
C PRO A 2 -2.53 20.65 -15.97
N LEU A 3 -2.91 19.86 -14.96
CA LEU A 3 -2.07 18.80 -14.41
C LEU A 3 -1.99 17.64 -15.40
N ALA A 4 -0.79 17.18 -15.71
CA ALA A 4 -0.56 16.05 -16.62
C ALA A 4 -0.72 14.68 -15.93
N GLY A 5 -0.65 14.64 -14.60
CA GLY A 5 -0.76 13.42 -13.80
C GLY A 5 -0.40 13.64 -12.34
N LEU A 6 -0.68 12.63 -11.51
CA LEU A 6 -0.26 12.57 -10.11
C LEU A 6 0.54 11.27 -9.86
N VAL A 7 1.76 11.44 -9.35
CA VAL A 7 2.56 10.33 -8.82
C VAL A 7 2.34 10.29 -7.32
N PHE A 8 1.66 9.25 -6.84
CA PHE A 8 1.42 9.05 -5.42
C PHE A 8 2.55 8.21 -4.82
N ASN A 9 3.48 8.89 -4.14
CA ASN A 9 4.72 8.31 -3.66
C ASN A 9 4.54 7.60 -2.30
N ARG A 10 5.25 6.48 -2.13
CA ARG A 10 5.31 5.66 -0.91
C ARG A 10 3.97 5.06 -0.51
N THR A 11 3.29 4.42 -1.47
CA THR A 11 2.06 3.68 -1.16
C THR A 11 2.35 2.40 -0.38
N HIS A 12 1.41 2.03 0.49
CA HIS A 12 1.47 0.82 1.29
C HIS A 12 0.38 -0.18 0.86
N PRO A 13 0.55 -0.89 -0.27
CA PRO A 13 -0.46 -1.84 -0.72
C PRO A 13 -0.66 -2.98 0.30
N MET A 14 -1.91 -3.45 0.39
CA MET A 14 -2.24 -4.63 1.19
C MET A 14 -1.56 -5.87 0.59
N LEU A 15 -0.93 -6.68 1.43
CA LEU A 15 -0.23 -7.90 1.00
C LEU A 15 -1.08 -9.17 1.14
N CYS A 16 -2.21 -9.08 1.84
CA CYS A 16 -3.17 -10.17 1.95
C CYS A 16 -4.60 -9.60 2.05
N ALA A 17 -5.59 -10.46 1.81
CA ALA A 17 -7.00 -10.10 1.82
C ALA A 17 -7.62 -10.04 3.24
N LEU A 18 -6.83 -10.24 4.30
CA LEU A 18 -7.34 -10.20 5.68
C LEU A 18 -7.81 -8.77 6.01
N PRO A 19 -9.06 -8.57 6.46
CA PRO A 19 -9.53 -7.25 6.87
C PRO A 19 -8.71 -6.70 8.04
N ILE A 20 -8.51 -5.38 8.06
CA ILE A 20 -7.67 -4.69 9.07
C ILE A 20 -8.25 -4.91 10.47
N GLU A 21 -9.56 -4.72 10.61
CA GLU A 21 -10.28 -4.86 11.86
C GLU A 21 -10.18 -6.29 12.39
N ARG A 22 -10.33 -7.31 11.51
CA ARG A 22 -10.13 -8.72 11.85
C ARG A 22 -8.70 -9.03 12.31
N ALA A 23 -7.69 -8.37 11.74
CA ALA A 23 -6.30 -8.57 12.13
C ALA A 23 -6.01 -8.00 13.52
N ILE A 24 -6.63 -6.86 13.87
CA ILE A 24 -6.55 -6.28 15.21
C ILE A 24 -7.19 -7.22 16.23
N ASP A 25 -8.44 -7.62 16.00
CA ASP A 25 -9.18 -8.51 16.91
C ASP A 25 -8.43 -9.85 17.13
N ALA A 26 -7.87 -10.41 16.06
CA ALA A 26 -7.11 -11.66 16.14
C ALA A 26 -5.79 -11.50 16.90
N ALA A 27 -5.09 -10.37 16.73
CA ALA A 27 -3.87 -10.10 17.49
C ALA A 27 -4.18 -9.97 18.99
N GLU A 28 -5.25 -9.25 19.35
CA GLU A 28 -5.69 -9.12 20.76
C GLU A 28 -6.12 -10.45 21.36
N THR A 29 -6.79 -11.31 20.58
CA THR A 29 -7.19 -12.65 21.02
C THR A 29 -5.97 -13.52 21.32
N LEU A 30 -4.96 -13.52 20.44
CA LEU A 30 -3.74 -14.31 20.63
C LEU A 30 -2.90 -13.80 21.81
N ASP A 31 -2.85 -12.48 22.05
CA ASP A 31 -2.16 -11.91 23.21
C ASP A 31 -2.87 -12.28 24.54
N ALA A 32 -4.18 -12.54 24.52
CA ALA A 32 -4.96 -12.94 25.69
C ALA A 32 -4.89 -14.45 26.01
N GLU A 33 -4.45 -15.29 25.05
CA GLU A 33 -4.29 -16.71 25.26
C GLU A 33 -3.13 -17.01 26.21
N THR A 34 -3.36 -17.83 27.23
CA THR A 34 -2.32 -18.22 28.23
C THR A 34 -1.29 -19.21 27.67
N THR A 35 -1.43 -19.61 26.40
CA THR A 35 -0.48 -20.50 25.72
C THR A 35 0.62 -19.65 25.11
N ASP A 36 1.59 -19.28 25.95
CA ASP A 36 2.76 -18.49 25.55
C ASP A 36 3.71 -19.37 24.72
N SER A 37 3.43 -19.47 23.42
CA SER A 37 4.28 -20.15 22.45
C SER A 37 4.89 -19.12 21.50
N ASP A 38 6.14 -19.36 21.09
CA ASP A 38 6.83 -18.52 20.11
C ASP A 38 6.02 -18.37 18.79
N ALA A 39 5.22 -19.38 18.44
CA ALA A 39 4.36 -19.33 17.28
C ALA A 39 3.17 -18.37 17.48
N THR A 40 2.57 -18.37 18.67
CA THR A 40 1.46 -17.47 19.05
C THR A 40 1.92 -16.01 19.00
N SER A 41 3.08 -15.72 19.62
CA SER A 41 3.63 -14.37 19.69
C SER A 41 4.06 -13.86 18.30
N LEU A 42 4.67 -14.71 17.47
CA LEU A 42 5.00 -14.37 16.08
C LEU A 42 3.74 -14.08 15.25
N ALA A 43 2.69 -14.89 15.38
CA ALA A 43 1.43 -14.68 14.68
C ALA A 43 0.78 -13.35 15.08
N ALA A 44 0.72 -13.04 16.37
CA ALA A 44 0.22 -11.76 16.87
C ALA A 44 1.04 -10.57 16.33
N ALA A 45 2.37 -10.69 16.30
CA ALA A 45 3.25 -9.66 15.74
C ALA A 45 3.00 -9.39 14.25
N VAL A 46 2.86 -10.45 13.43
CA VAL A 46 2.58 -10.32 12.00
C VAL A 46 1.21 -9.68 11.75
N LEU A 47 0.20 -10.04 12.55
CA LEU A 47 -1.15 -9.45 12.46
C LEU A 47 -1.12 -7.95 12.79
N ARG A 48 -0.33 -7.53 13.79
CA ARG A 48 -0.13 -6.11 14.10
C ARG A 48 0.52 -5.35 12.94
N ILE A 49 1.59 -5.89 12.35
CA ILE A 49 2.25 -5.29 11.18
C ILE A 49 1.26 -5.14 10.02
N HIS A 50 0.41 -6.15 9.78
CA HIS A 50 -0.62 -6.09 8.75
C HIS A 50 -1.66 -5.00 9.04
N ALA A 51 -2.13 -4.92 10.29
CA ALA A 51 -3.09 -3.90 10.71
C ALA A 51 -2.53 -2.48 10.53
N GLU A 52 -1.29 -2.23 10.97
CA GLU A 52 -0.61 -0.94 10.80
C GLU A 52 -0.46 -0.57 9.33
N ARG A 53 -0.01 -1.50 8.50
CA ARG A 53 0.14 -1.29 7.04
C ARG A 53 -1.20 -0.95 6.40
N GLY A 54 -2.26 -1.67 6.75
CA GLY A 54 -3.59 -1.42 6.20
C GLY A 54 -4.20 -0.09 6.68
N GLN A 55 -3.96 0.32 7.91
CA GLN A 55 -4.37 1.64 8.40
C GLN A 55 -3.67 2.77 7.61
N THR A 56 -2.38 2.62 7.33
CA THR A 56 -1.62 3.56 6.48
C THR A 56 -2.22 3.62 5.08
N ALA A 57 -2.49 2.48 4.45
CA ALA A 57 -3.15 2.40 3.14
C ALA A 57 -4.52 3.10 3.11
N LYS A 58 -5.33 2.92 4.17
CA LYS A 58 -6.66 3.55 4.29
C LYS A 58 -6.55 5.08 4.36
N ARG A 59 -5.56 5.62 5.08
CA ARG A 59 -5.30 7.06 5.16
C ARG A 59 -4.85 7.61 3.80
N GLU A 60 -3.95 6.89 3.14
CA GLU A 60 -3.45 7.19 1.80
C GLU A 60 -4.57 7.27 0.77
N ILE A 61 -5.45 6.26 0.72
CA ILE A 61 -6.62 6.24 -0.18
C ILE A 61 -7.55 7.42 0.11
N ARG A 62 -7.76 7.76 1.39
CA ARG A 62 -8.62 8.90 1.77
C ARG A 62 -8.03 10.24 1.38
N LEU A 63 -6.70 10.37 1.40
CA LEU A 63 -6.02 11.57 0.89
C LEU A 63 -6.16 11.65 -0.63
N LEU A 64 -5.97 10.53 -1.32
CA LEU A 64 -6.09 10.44 -2.77
C LEU A 64 -7.52 10.74 -3.25
N SER A 65 -8.54 10.24 -2.54
CA SER A 65 -9.95 10.38 -2.97
C SER A 65 -10.42 11.83 -3.07
N ARG A 66 -9.90 12.72 -2.23
CA ARG A 66 -10.17 14.17 -2.32
C ARG A 66 -9.61 14.77 -3.60
N PHE A 67 -8.37 14.39 -3.94
CA PHE A 67 -7.72 14.88 -5.16
C PHE A 67 -8.42 14.36 -6.41
N THR A 68 -8.68 13.05 -6.48
CA THR A 68 -9.31 12.41 -7.64
C THR A 68 -10.77 12.84 -7.80
N GLY A 69 -11.46 13.14 -6.70
CA GLY A 69 -12.81 13.70 -6.74
C GLY A 69 -12.85 15.10 -7.38
N ALA A 70 -11.86 15.95 -7.08
CA ALA A 70 -11.75 17.29 -7.66
C ALA A 70 -11.12 17.29 -9.07
N ASN A 71 -10.33 16.26 -9.41
CA ASN A 71 -9.56 16.16 -10.65
C ASN A 71 -9.75 14.78 -11.32
N PRO A 72 -10.97 14.43 -11.76
CA PRO A 72 -11.29 13.08 -12.23
C PRO A 72 -10.56 12.67 -13.52
N THR A 73 -10.11 13.65 -14.32
CA THR A 73 -9.40 13.40 -15.58
C THR A 73 -7.89 13.31 -15.41
N VAL A 74 -7.34 13.55 -14.22
CA VAL A 74 -5.89 13.51 -13.98
C VAL A 74 -5.47 12.06 -13.73
N PRO A 75 -4.60 11.47 -14.58
CA PRO A 75 -4.11 10.11 -14.36
C PRO A 75 -3.34 10.00 -13.05
N VAL A 76 -3.49 8.87 -12.35
CA VAL A 76 -2.79 8.59 -11.09
C VAL A 76 -1.97 7.33 -11.22
N VAL A 77 -0.72 7.37 -10.75
CA VAL A 77 0.14 6.19 -10.59
C VAL A 77 0.66 6.11 -9.16
N GLY A 78 0.57 4.93 -8.55
CA GLY A 78 1.11 4.67 -7.22
C GLY A 78 2.54 4.13 -7.31
N VAL A 79 3.44 4.67 -6.49
CA VAL A 79 4.80 4.17 -6.31
C VAL A 79 4.88 3.50 -4.93
N PRO A 80 5.03 2.16 -4.84
CA PRO A 80 5.17 1.50 -3.56
C PRO A 80 6.40 1.99 -2.80
N SER A 81 6.31 2.05 -1.47
CA SER A 81 7.49 2.30 -0.64
C SER A 81 8.48 1.15 -0.81
N LEU A 82 9.72 1.46 -1.20
CA LEU A 82 10.80 0.49 -1.31
C LEU A 82 11.48 0.29 0.06
N PRO A 83 12.01 -0.91 0.35
CA PRO A 83 12.70 -1.19 1.60
C PRO A 83 14.10 -0.57 1.67
N PHE A 84 14.54 0.09 0.61
CA PHE A 84 15.82 0.79 0.49
C PHE A 84 15.59 2.20 -0.06
N ASP A 85 16.55 3.09 0.19
CA ASP A 85 16.50 4.45 -0.32
C ASP A 85 16.93 4.49 -1.80
N VAL A 86 16.29 5.38 -2.56
CA VAL A 86 16.56 5.58 -3.99
C VAL A 86 17.38 6.84 -4.14
N SER A 87 18.70 6.69 -4.16
CA SER A 87 19.66 7.83 -4.14
C SER A 87 20.64 7.87 -5.30
N ASP A 88 20.60 6.87 -6.20
CA ASP A 88 21.43 6.82 -7.40
C ASP A 88 20.61 6.74 -8.69
N LEU A 89 21.28 6.97 -9.83
CA LEU A 89 20.63 6.98 -11.14
C LEU A 89 20.18 5.59 -11.60
N GLU A 90 20.77 4.51 -11.08
CA GLU A 90 20.39 3.15 -11.44
C GLU A 90 19.05 2.79 -10.80
N ALA A 91 18.92 3.04 -9.50
CA ALA A 91 17.68 2.87 -8.74
C ALA A 91 16.54 3.76 -9.28
N LEU A 92 16.84 5.01 -9.67
CA LEU A 92 15.86 5.90 -10.30
C LEU A 92 15.36 5.37 -11.66
N ARG A 93 16.24 4.78 -12.48
CA ARG A 93 15.86 4.17 -13.76
C ARG A 93 15.01 2.92 -13.55
N ALA A 94 15.40 2.05 -12.62
CA ALA A 94 14.61 0.87 -12.28
C ALA A 94 13.19 1.24 -11.80
N LEU A 95 13.06 2.32 -11.02
CA LEU A 95 11.76 2.86 -10.60
C LEU A 95 10.95 3.35 -11.80
N ALA A 96 11.57 4.06 -12.74
CA ALA A 96 10.92 4.55 -13.94
C ALA A 96 10.41 3.40 -14.84
N ASP A 97 11.19 2.33 -14.98
CA ASP A 97 10.80 1.13 -15.73
C ASP A 97 9.58 0.44 -15.10
N GLN A 98 9.53 0.34 -13.77
CA GLN A 98 8.37 -0.20 -13.05
C GLN A 98 7.12 0.67 -13.27
N LEU A 99 7.25 1.99 -13.20
CA LEU A 99 6.11 2.91 -13.36
C LEU A 99 5.54 2.90 -14.77
N THR A 100 6.39 2.82 -15.78
CA THR A 100 5.98 2.79 -17.19
C THR A 100 5.42 1.44 -17.62
N THR A 101 5.88 0.35 -16.99
CA THR A 101 5.33 -1.01 -17.22
C THR A 101 3.93 -1.17 -16.62
N VAL A 102 3.70 -0.71 -15.37
CA VAL A 102 2.39 -0.77 -14.70
C VAL A 102 1.32 0.08 -15.40
N GLY A 103 1.72 1.19 -16.03
CA GLY A 103 0.82 2.02 -16.83
C GLY A 103 0.17 1.27 -18.01
N ASN A 104 0.82 0.23 -18.53
CA ASN A 104 0.32 -0.58 -19.65
C ASN A 104 -0.76 -1.60 -19.22
N ASP A 105 -0.70 -2.08 -17.97
CA ASP A 105 -1.69 -3.02 -17.41
C ASP A 105 -2.91 -2.30 -16.82
N ALA A 106 -2.73 -1.13 -16.19
CA ALA A 106 -3.85 -0.29 -15.74
C ALA A 106 -4.70 0.25 -16.92
N GLY A 107 -4.06 0.54 -18.06
CA GLY A 107 -4.75 0.91 -19.30
C GLY A 107 -5.61 -0.21 -19.92
N ARG A 108 -5.27 -1.49 -19.66
CA ARG A 108 -6.07 -2.65 -20.10
C ARG A 108 -7.27 -2.94 -19.19
N ALA A 109 -7.15 -2.63 -17.89
CA ALA A 109 -8.23 -2.84 -16.92
C ALA A 109 -9.33 -1.75 -17.02
N ALA A 110 -9.00 -0.51 -17.39
CA ALA A 110 -9.96 0.57 -17.58
C ALA A 110 -10.73 0.52 -18.92
N GLY A 111 -10.36 -0.41 -19.81
CA GLY A 111 -10.99 -0.62 -21.13
C GLY A 111 -11.99 -1.78 -21.18
N ARG A 112 -12.44 -2.30 -20.03
CA ARG A 112 -13.46 -3.36 -19.92
C ARG A 112 -14.63 -2.94 -19.05
#